data_AF-B5JM32-F1
#
_entry.id   AF-B5JM32-F1
#
_cell.length_a   1.000
_cell.length_b   1.000
_cell.length_c   1.000
_cell.angle_alpha   90.00
_cell.angle_beta   90.00
_cell.angle_gamma   90.00
#
_symmetry.space_group_name_H-M   'P 1'
#
loop_
_entity.id
_entity.type
_entity.pdbx_description
1 polymer ?
#
loop_
_entity_poly.entity_id
_entity_poly.type
_entity_poly.pdbx_seq_one_letter_code
_entity_poly.pdbx_strand_id
1 'polypeptide(L)'
;MRGRKLLMVRPMLIDPENPSQFKEGSNTIVAIDTLGAGEGELVMLAQGSSARQADGLKELPVDAAIVGLVDTVNVLGQKTYAAKDS
;
A
#
# COMPACT_ATOMS: atom_id res chain seq x y z
N MET A 1 13.54 -15.02 5.82
CA MET A 1 13.53 -13.89 4.86
C MET A 1 14.07 -14.28 3.47
N ARG A 2 13.78 -15.48 2.94
CA ARG A 2 14.14 -15.87 1.56
C ARG A 2 12.85 -16.14 0.78
N GLY A 3 12.86 -15.91 -0.54
CA GLY A 3 11.72 -16.21 -1.41
C GLY A 3 10.50 -15.29 -1.22
N ARG A 4 10.71 -14.04 -0.79
CA ARG A 4 9.65 -13.03 -0.66
C ARG A 4 9.88 -11.92 -1.68
N LYS A 5 8.81 -11.47 -2.31
CA LYS A 5 8.82 -10.29 -3.18
C LYS A 5 8.79 -9.04 -2.31
N LEU A 6 9.71 -8.12 -2.57
CA LEU A 6 9.82 -6.85 -1.88
C LEU A 6 9.51 -5.75 -2.88
N LEU A 7 8.61 -4.85 -2.52
CA LEU A 7 8.26 -3.70 -3.33
C LEU A 7 8.60 -2.42 -2.58
N MET A 8 9.12 -1.45 -3.32
CA MET A 8 9.24 -0.08 -2.83
C MET A 8 7.89 0.61 -3.05
N VAL A 9 7.29 1.06 -1.96
CA VAL A 9 5.98 1.72 -1.97
C VAL A 9 6.14 3.15 -1.46
N ARG A 10 5.40 4.08 -2.07
CA ARG A 10 5.34 5.47 -1.63
C ARG A 10 3.95 5.73 -1.05
N PRO A 11 3.82 6.17 0.21
CA PRO A 11 2.54 6.56 0.77
C PRO A 11 1.90 7.68 -0.05
N MET A 12 0.63 7.52 -0.40
CA MET A 12 -0.18 8.53 -1.05
C MET A 12 -1.01 9.24 0.02
N LEU A 13 -0.85 10.56 0.14
CA LEU A 13 -1.53 11.42 1.11
C LEU A 13 -2.62 12.21 0.41
N ILE A 14 -3.60 12.71 1.15
CA ILE A 14 -4.56 13.68 0.61
C ILE A 14 -3.85 15.03 0.46
N ASP A 15 -4.01 15.66 -0.71
CA ASP A 15 -3.47 17.00 -0.91
C ASP A 15 -4.28 18.01 -0.07
N PRO A 16 -3.64 18.77 0.84
CA PRO A 16 -4.33 19.77 1.65
C PRO A 16 -4.86 20.95 0.83
N GLU A 17 -4.25 21.26 -0.32
CA GLU A 17 -4.66 22.35 -1.22
C GLU A 17 -5.79 21.90 -2.15
N ASN A 18 -5.82 20.61 -2.49
CA ASN A 18 -6.89 20.01 -3.29
C ASN A 18 -7.27 18.61 -2.77
N PRO A 19 -8.19 18.50 -1.79
CA PRO A 19 -8.54 17.22 -1.16
C PRO A 19 -9.13 16.16 -2.10
N SER A 20 -9.47 16.51 -3.34
CA SER A 20 -9.93 15.55 -4.34
C SER A 20 -8.81 14.73 -4.97
N GLN A 21 -7.55 15.07 -4.70
CA GLN A 21 -6.37 14.45 -5.30
C GLN A 21 -5.45 13.85 -4.25
N PHE A 22 -4.66 12.86 -4.70
CA PHE A 22 -3.53 12.39 -3.94
C PHE A 22 -2.29 13.24 -4.21
N LYS A 23 -1.48 13.37 -3.17
CA LYS A 23 -0.13 13.88 -3.20
C LYS A 23 0.82 12.81 -2.71
N GLU A 24 1.91 12.64 -3.43
CA GLU A 24 2.98 11.73 -3.03
C GLU A 24 3.62 12.17 -1.71
N GLY A 25 3.73 11.24 -0.77
CA GLY A 25 4.53 11.43 0.44
C GLY A 25 6.03 11.51 0.12
N SER A 26 6.79 12.14 1.00
CA SER A 26 8.24 12.33 0.79
C SER A 26 9.07 11.05 0.91
N ASN A 27 8.57 10.08 1.69
CA ASN A 27 9.32 8.88 2.05
C ASN A 27 8.84 7.66 1.27
N THR A 28 9.71 6.66 1.17
CA THR A 28 9.38 5.34 0.61
C THR A 28 9.57 4.28 1.67
N ILE A 29 8.75 3.23 1.62
CA ILE A 29 8.81 2.07 2.51
C ILE A 29 9.12 0.85 1.64
N VAL A 30 9.93 -0.08 2.15
CA VAL A 30 10.06 -1.40 1.54
C VAL A 30 9.08 -2.33 2.25
N ALA A 31 8.14 -2.91 1.51
CA ALA A 31 7.13 -3.80 2.06
C ALA A 31 7.21 -5.18 1.41
N ILE A 32 6.88 -6.23 2.17
CA ILE A 32 6.65 -7.56 1.58
C ILE A 32 5.35 -7.52 0.81
N ASP A 33 5.41 -7.94 -0.45
CA ASP A 33 4.24 -8.18 -1.27
C ASP A 33 3.71 -9.59 -1.03
N THR A 34 2.52 -9.69 -0.46
CA THR A 34 1.82 -10.96 -0.21
C THR A 34 0.70 -11.23 -1.23
N LEU A 35 0.37 -10.26 -2.08
CA LEU A 35 -0.81 -10.30 -2.95
C LEU A 35 -0.48 -10.25 -4.45
N GLY A 36 0.77 -9.92 -4.80
CA GLY A 36 1.21 -9.86 -6.20
C GLY A 36 1.01 -8.48 -6.84
N ALA A 37 1.13 -7.40 -6.07
CA ALA A 37 0.96 -6.04 -6.58
C ALA A 37 1.89 -5.73 -7.78
N GLY A 38 1.34 -5.07 -8.78
CA GLY A 38 2.01 -4.53 -9.96
C GLY A 38 2.56 -3.12 -9.73
N GLU A 39 3.33 -2.64 -10.71
CA GLU A 39 3.82 -1.27 -10.71
C GLU A 39 2.67 -0.28 -10.96
N GLY A 40 2.62 0.77 -10.14
CA GLY A 40 1.60 1.82 -10.25
C GLY A 40 0.26 1.49 -9.58
N GLU A 41 0.10 0.29 -9.02
CA GLU A 41 -1.11 -0.04 -8.24
C GLU A 41 -1.10 0.64 -6.88
N LEU A 42 -2.26 1.13 -6.46
CA LEU A 42 -2.46 1.60 -5.09
C LEU A 42 -2.72 0.41 -4.16
N VAL A 43 -2.00 0.37 -3.05
CA VAL A 43 -2.03 -0.77 -2.11
C VAL A 43 -2.30 -0.31 -0.67
N MET A 44 -2.87 -1.20 0.13
CA MET A 44 -3.02 -1.02 1.57
C MET A 44 -1.84 -1.67 2.30
N LEU A 45 -1.19 -0.92 3.19
CA LEU A 45 -0.05 -1.37 3.98
C LEU A 45 -0.45 -1.62 5.43
N ALA A 46 0.00 -2.74 5.99
CA ALA A 46 0.09 -2.94 7.43
C ALA A 46 1.53 -2.66 7.87
N GLN A 47 1.69 -1.84 8.92
CA GLN A 47 3.00 -1.53 9.50
C GLN A 47 3.11 -1.96 10.97
N GLY A 48 4.34 -2.07 11.46
CA GLY A 48 4.64 -2.50 12.82
C GLY A 48 4.30 -3.98 13.04
N SER A 49 3.84 -4.33 14.24
CA SER A 49 3.50 -5.73 14.58
C SER A 49 2.36 -6.29 13.73
N SER A 50 1.47 -5.44 13.23
CA SER A 50 0.37 -5.84 12.35
C SER A 50 0.85 -6.40 11.00
N ALA A 51 2.04 -5.99 10.53
CA ALA A 51 2.61 -6.56 9.29
C ALA A 51 2.80 -8.08 9.39
N ARG A 52 3.10 -8.61 10.58
CA ARG A 52 3.25 -10.05 10.81
C ARG A 52 1.91 -10.81 10.81
N GLN A 53 0.78 -10.12 10.88
CA GLN A 53 -0.54 -10.76 10.78
C GLN A 53 -0.88 -11.15 9.33
N ALA A 54 -0.16 -10.62 8.34
CA ALA A 54 -0.32 -11.01 6.95
C ALA A 54 0.13 -12.47 6.72
N ASP A 55 -0.47 -13.10 5.72
CA ASP A 55 -0.28 -14.53 5.48
C ASP A 55 1.20 -14.90 5.28
N GLY A 56 1.64 -15.94 5.97
CA GLY A 56 3.02 -16.42 5.94
C GLY A 56 4.09 -15.51 6.54
N LEU A 57 3.72 -14.45 7.31
CA LEU A 57 4.67 -13.50 7.92
C LEU A 57 4.76 -13.55 9.47
N LYS A 58 3.96 -14.39 10.14
CA LYS A 58 3.82 -14.41 11.62
C LYS A 58 5.14 -14.44 12.41
N GLU A 59 6.06 -15.31 12.01
CA GLU A 59 7.35 -15.51 12.68
C GLU A 59 8.50 -14.71 12.04
N LEU A 60 8.20 -13.88 11.03
CA LEU A 60 9.23 -13.13 10.30
C LEU A 60 9.48 -11.76 10.94
N PRO A 61 10.74 -11.29 10.98
CA PRO A 61 11.09 -9.99 11.54
C PRO A 61 10.77 -8.88 10.52
N VAL A 62 9.49 -8.61 10.32
CA VAL A 62 8.99 -7.66 9.31
C VAL A 62 8.08 -6.63 9.96
N ASP A 63 8.10 -5.42 9.41
CA ASP A 63 7.41 -4.24 9.91
C ASP A 63 6.58 -3.52 8.85
N ALA A 64 6.55 -4.03 7.60
CA ALA A 64 5.72 -3.55 6.52
C ALA A 64 5.30 -4.70 5.58
N ALA A 65 4.00 -4.82 5.33
CA ALA A 65 3.43 -5.79 4.40
C ALA A 65 2.28 -5.16 3.61
N ILE A 66 2.22 -5.48 2.31
CA ILE A 66 1.03 -5.24 1.49
C ILE A 66 -0.04 -6.24 1.91
N VAL A 67 -1.20 -5.74 2.29
CA VAL A 67 -2.33 -6.53 2.83
C VAL A 67 -3.63 -6.31 2.07
N GLY A 68 -3.64 -5.42 1.07
CA GLY A 68 -4.77 -5.22 0.17
C GLY A 68 -4.35 -4.54 -1.12
N LEU A 69 -5.00 -4.90 -2.23
CA LEU A 69 -4.99 -4.12 -3.46
C LEU A 69 -6.20 -3.19 -3.41
N VAL A 70 -6.00 -1.91 -3.74
CA VAL A 70 -7.06 -0.91 -3.63
C VAL A 70 -7.76 -0.79 -4.98
N ASP A 71 -9.08 -0.99 -5.00
CA ASP A 71 -9.90 -0.78 -6.20
C ASP A 71 -10.28 0.69 -6.36
N THR A 72 -10.77 1.32 -5.28
CA THR A 72 -11.21 2.72 -5.31
C THR A 72 -10.93 3.43 -4.01
N VAL A 73 -10.72 4.75 -4.08
CA VAL A 73 -10.70 5.63 -2.90
C VAL A 73 -11.64 6.80 -3.14
N ASN A 74 -12.52 7.04 -2.17
CA ASN A 74 -13.44 8.17 -2.17
C ASN A 74 -13.09 9.14 -1.04
N VAL A 75 -12.96 10.41 -1.37
CA VAL A 75 -12.65 11.49 -0.42
C VAL A 75 -13.71 12.56 -0.58
N LEU A 76 -14.42 12.89 0.50
CA LEU A 76 -15.52 13.87 0.48
C LEU A 76 -16.58 13.59 -0.60
N GLY A 77 -16.87 12.31 -0.87
CA GLY A 77 -17.84 11.88 -1.88
C GLY A 77 -17.34 11.97 -3.33
N GLN A 78 -16.09 12.38 -3.55
CA GLN A 78 -15.43 12.37 -4.86
C GLN A 78 -14.56 11.13 -5.01
N LYS A 79 -14.58 10.50 -6.18
CA LYS A 79 -13.71 9.36 -6.48
C LYS A 79 -12.30 9.86 -6.82
N THR A 80 -11.40 9.80 -5.85
CA THR A 80 -10.00 10.26 -5.94
C THR A 80 -9.10 9.24 -6.62
N TYR A 81 -9.46 7.96 -6.55
CA TYR A 81 -8.73 6.90 -7.24
C TYR A 81 -9.67 5.79 -7.69
N ALA A 82 -9.36 5.23 -8.85
CA ALA A 82 -9.89 3.99 -9.38
C ALA A 82 -8.75 3.20 -10.00
N ALA A 83 -8.62 1.93 -9.63
CA ALA A 83 -7.75 1.01 -10.34
C ALA A 83 -8.16 0.95 -11.82
N LYS A 84 -7.18 0.77 -12.70
CA LYS A 84 -7.48 0.46 -14.09
C LYS A 84 -8.04 -0.97 -14.11
N ASP A 85 -9.18 -1.17 -14.77
CA ASP A 85 -9.69 -2.51 -15.01
C ASP A 85 -8.57 -3.33 -15.68
N SER A 86 -8.16 -4.42 -15.04
CA SER A 86 -7.13 -5.35 -15.54
C SER A 86 -7.73 -6.35 -16.51
#